data_AF-A0A6L9KGX8-F1
#
_entry.id   AF-A0A6L9KGX8-F1
#
_cell.length_a   1.000
_cell.length_b   1.000
_cell.length_c   1.000
_cell.angle_alpha   90.00
_cell.angle_beta   90.00
_cell.angle_gamma   90.00
#
_symmetry.space_group_name_H-M   'P 1'
#
loop_
_entity.id
_entity.type
_entity.pdbx_description
1 polymer ?
#
loop_
_entity_poly.entity_id
_entity_poly.type
_entity_poly.pdbx_seq_one_letter_code
_entity_poly.pdbx_strand_id
1 'polypeptide(L)'
;MADEWYELEMNFAELQISKELKQLNVNNLGQDVHEKTIGERIFDVKVNDEVVLKDSNISKEVGEASAYKIKIRASAKNNQGINITFDKKVGEPVLNGVRVRKI
;
A
#
# COMPACT_ATOMS: atom_id res chain seq x y z
N MET A 1 20.81 -6.78 24.58
CA MET A 1 20.07 -7.83 23.86
C MET A 1 20.42 -7.67 22.38
N ALA A 2 20.62 -8.76 21.64
CA ALA A 2 20.98 -8.68 20.22
C ALA A 2 19.75 -8.30 19.38
N ASP A 3 19.95 -7.52 18.33
CA ASP A 3 18.91 -7.22 17.35
C ASP A 3 18.51 -8.50 16.61
N GLU A 4 17.21 -8.77 16.53
CA GLU A 4 16.69 -9.87 15.72
C GLU A 4 16.37 -9.37 14.31
N TRP A 5 16.85 -10.08 13.30
CA TRP A 5 16.65 -9.70 11.90
C TRP A 5 15.53 -10.51 11.28
N TYR A 6 14.77 -9.84 10.42
CA TYR A 6 13.67 -10.43 9.68
C TYR A 6 13.73 -10.01 8.22
N GLU A 7 13.28 -10.90 7.37
CA GLU A 7 12.91 -10.64 5.99
C GLU A 7 11.40 -10.37 5.93
N LEU A 8 11.03 -9.24 5.34
CA LEU A 8 9.66 -8.83 5.09
C LEU A 8 9.39 -8.89 3.59
N GLU A 9 8.35 -9.60 3.19
CA GLU A 9 7.81 -9.56 1.83
C GLU A 9 6.39 -8.99 1.89
N MET A 10 6.18 -7.83 1.28
CA MET A 10 4.88 -7.16 1.20
C MET A 10 4.36 -7.26 -0.23
N ASN A 11 3.09 -7.64 -0.38
CA ASN A 11 2.42 -7.85 -1.66
C ASN A 11 1.27 -6.88 -1.80
N PHE A 12 1.19 -6.26 -2.97
CA PHE A 12 0.23 -5.24 -3.35
C PHE A 12 -0.43 -5.62 -4.66
N ALA A 13 -1.68 -5.20 -4.83
CA ALA A 13 -2.42 -5.22 -6.08
C ALA A 13 -3.56 -4.21 -5.98
N GLU A 14 -3.72 -3.36 -7.01
CA GLU A 14 -4.90 -2.51 -7.08
C GLU A 14 -6.08 -3.34 -7.58
N LEU A 15 -6.97 -3.72 -6.66
CA LEU A 15 -8.14 -4.54 -6.96
C LEU A 15 -9.41 -3.70 -7.11
N GLN A 16 -9.38 -2.40 -6.77
CA GLN A 16 -10.49 -1.50 -7.08
C GLN A 16 -10.36 -1.00 -8.52
N ILE A 17 -11.11 -1.64 -9.41
CA ILE A 17 -11.09 -1.34 -10.84
C ILE A 17 -11.76 0.02 -11.08
N SER A 18 -10.99 0.98 -11.59
CA SER A 18 -11.42 2.37 -11.72
C SER A 18 -12.66 2.53 -12.63
N LYS A 19 -12.77 1.69 -13.67
CA LYS A 19 -13.92 1.65 -14.58
C LYS A 19 -15.22 1.24 -13.87
N GLU A 20 -15.16 0.25 -12.98
CA GLU A 20 -16.32 -0.22 -12.24
C GLU A 20 -16.79 0.82 -11.23
N LEU A 21 -15.85 1.47 -10.52
CA LEU A 21 -16.16 2.57 -9.61
C LEU A 21 -16.81 3.76 -10.32
N LYS A 22 -16.32 4.11 -11.52
CA LYS A 22 -16.92 5.17 -12.35
C LYS A 22 -18.36 4.81 -12.75
N GLN A 23 -18.61 3.57 -13.16
CA GLN A 23 -19.95 3.13 -13.56
C GLN A 23 -20.94 3.15 -12.39
N LEU A 24 -20.51 2.74 -11.18
CA LEU A 24 -21.33 2.81 -9.97
C LEU A 24 -21.70 4.25 -9.61
N ASN A 25 -20.76 5.19 -9.76
CA ASN A 25 -21.01 6.60 -9.45
C ASN A 25 -21.98 7.28 -10.44
N VAL A 26 -21.90 6.97 -11.74
CA VAL A 26 -22.83 7.51 -12.75
C VAL A 26 -24.28 7.06 -12.50
N ASN A 27 -24.49 5.90 -11.90
CA ASN A 27 -25.84 5.40 -11.62
C ASN A 27 -26.50 6.06 -10.39
N ASN A 28 -25.73 6.78 -9.55
CA ASN A 28 -26.19 7.36 -8.28
C ASN A 28 -26.40 8.89 -8.32
N LEU A 29 -26.66 9.47 -9.51
CA LEU A 29 -26.66 10.92 -9.76
C LEU A 29 -27.65 11.71 -8.88
N GLY A 30 -27.09 12.34 -7.85
CA GLY A 30 -27.70 13.45 -7.10
C GLY A 30 -26.69 14.34 -6.37
N GLN A 31 -25.38 14.13 -6.57
CA GLN A 31 -24.35 14.95 -5.94
C GLN A 31 -23.29 15.31 -6.99
N ASP A 32 -22.93 16.60 -7.05
CA ASP A 32 -21.82 17.12 -7.84
C ASP A 32 -20.50 16.50 -7.36
N VAL A 33 -20.16 15.33 -7.92
CA VAL A 33 -18.88 14.68 -7.66
C VAL A 33 -17.84 15.39 -8.51
N HIS A 34 -17.12 16.33 -7.88
CA HIS A 34 -15.84 16.80 -8.42
C HIS A 34 -15.03 15.58 -8.88
N GLU A 35 -14.65 15.55 -10.16
CA GLU A 35 -13.89 14.51 -10.90
C GLU A 35 -12.55 14.05 -10.26
N LYS A 36 -12.22 14.49 -9.04
CA LYS A 36 -11.00 14.08 -8.36
C LYS A 36 -11.03 12.60 -8.01
N THR A 37 -10.30 11.83 -8.82
CA THR A 37 -9.51 10.67 -8.39
C THR A 37 -10.32 9.50 -7.83
N ILE A 38 -11.43 9.14 -8.48
CA ILE A 38 -12.15 7.90 -8.19
C ILE A 38 -11.21 6.71 -8.45
N GLY A 39 -10.89 5.97 -7.39
CA GLY A 39 -10.06 4.76 -7.45
C GLY A 39 -8.55 5.00 -7.49
N GLU A 40 -8.07 6.24 -7.32
CA GLU A 40 -6.63 6.50 -7.23
C GLU A 40 -6.11 6.33 -5.80
N ARG A 41 -4.98 5.63 -5.66
CA ARG A 41 -4.23 5.53 -4.40
C ARG A 41 -2.81 6.04 -4.57
N ILE A 42 -2.39 6.92 -3.67
CA ILE A 42 -1.02 7.39 -3.53
C ILE A 42 -0.67 7.35 -2.05
N PHE A 43 0.36 6.61 -1.70
CA PHE A 43 0.78 6.46 -0.31
C PHE A 43 2.27 6.14 -0.17
N ASP A 44 2.82 6.43 1.01
CA ASP A 44 4.14 5.96 1.41
C ASP A 44 3.99 4.70 2.27
N VAL A 45 5.00 3.84 2.22
CA VAL A 45 5.17 2.73 3.17
C VAL A 45 6.46 2.95 3.92
N LYS A 46 6.42 2.86 5.24
CA LYS A 46 7.58 2.92 6.12
C LYS A 46 7.73 1.62 6.89
N VAL A 47 8.98 1.20 7.09
CA VAL A 47 9.31 0.10 8.01
C VAL A 47 10.29 0.63 9.04
N ASN A 48 9.89 0.57 10.32
CA ASN A 48 10.65 1.17 11.43
C ASN A 48 11.05 2.62 11.14
N ASP A 49 10.07 3.44 10.71
CA ASP A 49 10.20 4.84 10.30
C ASP A 49 11.05 5.12 9.04
N GLU A 50 11.70 4.10 8.46
CA GLU A 50 12.41 4.22 7.18
C GLU A 50 11.44 4.05 6.01
N VAL A 51 11.43 5.00 5.07
CA VAL A 51 10.57 4.97 3.88
C VAL A 51 11.06 3.90 2.91
N VAL A 52 10.22 2.91 2.63
CA VAL A 52 10.51 1.81 1.70
C VAL A 52 9.73 1.89 0.40
N LEU A 53 8.60 2.60 0.41
CA LEU A 53 7.88 3.06 -0.79
C LEU A 53 7.50 4.52 -0.59
N LYS A 54 7.69 5.35 -1.61
CA LYS A 54 7.42 6.78 -1.57
C LYS A 54 6.57 7.22 -2.75
N ASP A 55 5.53 8.00 -2.48
CA ASP A 55 4.58 8.53 -3.46
C ASP A 55 4.05 7.43 -4.39
N SER A 56 3.87 6.22 -3.86
CA SER A 56 3.63 5.03 -4.67
C SER A 56 2.17 4.96 -5.11
N ASN A 57 1.98 4.71 -6.40
CA ASN A 57 0.69 4.42 -7.01
C ASN A 57 0.82 3.08 -7.74
N ILE A 58 0.41 2.01 -7.05
CA ILE A 58 0.55 0.63 -7.52
C ILE A 58 -0.10 0.43 -8.89
N SER A 59 -1.29 0.98 -9.11
CA SER A 59 -2.01 0.87 -10.38
C SER A 59 -1.26 1.55 -11.55
N LYS A 60 -0.54 2.64 -11.29
CA LYS A 60 0.29 3.32 -12.29
C LYS A 60 1.63 2.60 -12.50
N GLU A 61 2.18 1.99 -11.46
CA GLU A 61 3.45 1.26 -11.52
C GLU A 61 3.33 -0.08 -12.26
N VAL A 62 2.29 -0.87 -11.97
CA VAL A 62 2.15 -2.24 -12.50
C VAL A 62 0.81 -2.55 -13.17
N GLY A 63 -0.12 -1.60 -13.21
CA GLY A 63 -1.49 -1.82 -13.70
C GLY A 63 -2.46 -2.29 -12.61
N GLU A 64 -3.76 -2.17 -12.90
CA GLU A 64 -4.83 -2.73 -12.08
C GLU A 64 -4.80 -4.28 -12.14
N ALA A 65 -5.19 -4.93 -11.05
CA ALA A 65 -5.18 -6.39 -10.89
C ALA A 65 -3.81 -7.09 -11.09
N SER A 66 -2.72 -6.33 -11.10
CA SER A 66 -1.36 -6.83 -11.19
C SER A 66 -0.68 -6.91 -9.83
N ALA A 67 0.08 -7.98 -9.60
CA ALA A 67 0.83 -8.14 -8.37
C ALA A 67 2.11 -7.28 -8.37
N TYR A 68 2.31 -6.53 -7.30
CA TYR A 68 3.54 -5.82 -6.98
C TYR A 68 4.10 -6.30 -5.66
N LYS A 69 5.39 -6.62 -5.64
CA LYS A 69 6.07 -7.23 -4.50
C LYS A 69 7.30 -6.45 -4.12
N ILE A 70 7.41 -6.14 -2.84
CA ILE A 70 8.65 -5.60 -2.26
C ILE A 70 9.19 -6.57 -1.21
N LYS A 71 10.51 -6.65 -1.13
CA LYS A 71 11.21 -7.54 -0.21
C LYS A 71 12.37 -6.80 0.45
N ILE A 72 12.35 -6.71 1.77
CA ILE A 72 13.35 -5.95 2.54
C ILE A 72 13.81 -6.74 3.77
N ARG A 73 14.89 -6.27 4.40
CA ARG A 73 15.32 -6.72 5.72
C ARG A 73 15.05 -5.63 6.74
N ALA A 74 14.56 -6.02 7.91
CA ALA A 74 14.32 -5.11 9.03
C ALA A 74 14.80 -5.77 10.33
N SER A 75 15.24 -4.94 11.28
CA SER A 75 15.64 -5.39 12.62
C SER A 75 14.56 -5.03 13.64
N ALA A 76 14.18 -5.99 14.49
CA ALA A 76 13.37 -5.74 15.66
C ALA A 76 14.29 -5.28 16.80
N LYS A 77 14.52 -3.98 16.89
CA LYS A 77 15.39 -3.37 17.91
C LYS A 77 14.64 -3.16 19.22
N ASN A 78 15.36 -3.22 20.33
CA ASN A 78 14.87 -2.83 21.66
C ASN A 78 13.52 -3.46 22.06
N ASN A 79 13.25 -4.69 21.59
CA ASN A 79 11.99 -5.40 21.85
C ASN A 79 10.72 -4.67 21.34
N GLN A 80 10.85 -3.78 20.35
CA GLN A 80 9.74 -3.01 19.78
C GLN A 80 9.06 -3.70 18.58
N GLY A 81 9.57 -4.86 18.14
CA GLY A 81 9.06 -5.56 16.97
C GLY A 81 9.39 -4.85 15.65
N ILE A 82 8.57 -5.08 14.64
CA ILE A 82 8.66 -4.44 13.32
C ILE A 82 7.40 -3.64 13.10
N ASN A 83 7.53 -2.34 12.86
CA ASN A 83 6.41 -1.46 12.56
C ASN A 83 6.33 -1.18 11.06
N ILE A 84 5.20 -1.48 10.43
CA ILE A 84 4.92 -1.15 9.03
C ILE A 84 3.84 -0.07 9.02
N THR A 85 4.19 1.14 8.61
CA THR A 85 3.30 2.30 8.61
C THR A 85 2.93 2.70 7.18
N PHE A 86 1.67 3.05 6.97
CA PHE A 86 1.17 3.55 5.70
C PHE A 86 0.77 5.02 5.84
N ASP A 87 1.45 5.91 5.11
CA ASP A 87 1.11 7.33 5.10
C ASP A 87 0.31 7.65 3.85
N LYS A 88 -1.00 7.83 4.03
CA LYS A 88 -1.94 8.19 2.96
C LYS A 88 -1.64 9.57 2.39
N LYS A 89 -1.66 9.69 1.06
CA LYS A 89 -1.67 10.98 0.33
C LYS A 89 -2.95 11.17 -0.48
N VAL A 90 -3.37 10.14 -1.23
CA VAL A 90 -4.62 10.09 -1.99
C VAL A 90 -5.22 8.70 -1.84
N GLY A 91 -6.53 8.59 -1.58
CA GLY A 91 -7.20 7.30 -1.37
C GLY A 91 -6.67 6.52 -0.16
N GLU A 92 -7.37 5.49 0.30
CA GLU A 92 -6.82 4.67 1.40
C GLU A 92 -5.65 3.79 0.90
N PRO A 93 -4.56 3.59 1.64
CA PRO A 93 -3.53 2.62 1.27
C PRO A 93 -4.08 1.18 1.24
N VAL A 94 -3.42 0.28 0.51
CA VAL A 94 -3.76 -1.15 0.48
C VAL A 94 -2.52 -1.99 0.74
N LEU A 95 -2.71 -3.13 1.41
CA LEU A 95 -1.73 -4.21 1.53
C LEU A 95 -2.48 -5.53 1.36
N ASN A 96 -2.12 -6.32 0.36
CA ASN A 96 -2.83 -7.57 0.03
C ASN A 96 -2.25 -8.77 0.77
N GLY A 97 -0.98 -8.72 1.17
CA GLY A 97 -0.38 -9.75 2.00
C GLY A 97 1.01 -9.39 2.50
N VAL A 98 1.39 -9.95 3.64
CA VAL A 98 2.72 -9.81 4.22
C VAL A 98 3.26 -11.17 4.66
N ARG A 99 4.53 -11.46 4.36
CA ARG A 99 5.28 -12.60 4.90
C ARG A 99 6.44 -12.08 5.73
N VAL A 100 6.52 -12.54 6.97
CA VAL A 100 7.59 -12.21 7.91
C VAL A 100 8.38 -13.49 8.17
N ARG A 101 9.71 -13.43 8.02
CA ARG A 101 10.60 -14.59 8.25
C ARG A 101 11.82 -14.15 9.04
N LYS A 102 12.04 -14.73 10.21
CA LYS A 102 13.27 -14.53 10.99
C LYS A 102 14.48 -15.05 10.19
N ILE A 103 15.59 -14.32 10.22
CA ILE A 103 16.84 -14.66 9.51
C ILE A 103 18.03 -14.73 10.46
#